data_AF-A0A7S2GZP8-F1
#
_entry.id   AF-A0A7S2GZP8-F1
#
_cell.length_a   1.000
_cell.length_b   1.000
_cell.length_c   1.000
_cell.angle_alpha   90.00
_cell.angle_beta   90.00
_cell.angle_gamma   90.00
#
_symmetry.space_group_name_H-M   'P 1'
#
loop_
_entity.id
_entity.type
_entity.pdbx_description
1 polymer ?
#
loop_
_entity_poly.entity_id
_entity_poly.type
_entity_poly.pdbx_seq_one_letter_code
_entity_poly.pdbx_strand_id
1 'polypeptide(L)'
;RTGGVRYIRNFHDAESPHTSEASMTSWQQVFATNDKDEAIAKAKVILGGNTKCNVEKTQHGGLRIFYNAPAFEYDHETDMDMSFVSIGNHGYWFRQWPPYNQVPHIDRPWHMQFGDGTEFSEADL
;
A
#
# COMPACT_ATOMS: atom_id res chain seq x y z
N ARG A 1 -1.25 -20.23 -1.93
CA ARG A 1 -1.91 -18.95 -2.30
C ARG A 1 -1.12 -18.37 -3.48
N THR A 2 -1.78 -18.03 -4.58
CA THR A 2 -1.11 -17.57 -5.81
C THR A 2 -0.92 -16.05 -5.81
N GLY A 3 0.12 -15.53 -6.48
CA GLY A 3 0.26 -14.09 -6.73
C GLY A 3 1.06 -13.29 -5.69
N GLY A 4 1.73 -13.96 -4.74
CA GLY A 4 2.62 -13.30 -3.77
C GLY A 4 1.84 -12.54 -2.69
N VAL A 5 2.18 -11.27 -2.52
CA VAL A 5 1.56 -10.35 -1.55
C VAL A 5 0.93 -9.18 -2.28
N ARG A 6 -0.28 -8.82 -1.86
CA ARG A 6 -0.97 -7.62 -2.33
C ARG A 6 -0.76 -6.50 -1.32
N TYR A 7 -0.08 -5.45 -1.73
CA TYR A 7 0.15 -4.25 -0.94
C TYR A 7 -0.97 -3.24 -1.19
N ILE A 8 -1.41 -2.58 -0.11
CA ILE A 8 -2.42 -1.53 -0.12
C ILE A 8 -1.80 -0.30 0.51
N ARG A 9 -1.77 0.80 -0.24
CA ARG A 9 -1.20 2.08 0.21
C ARG A 9 -2.27 3.16 0.13
N ASN A 10 -2.58 3.75 1.28
CA ASN A 10 -3.52 4.86 1.38
C ASN A 10 -2.74 6.17 1.47
N PHE A 11 -3.05 7.08 0.55
CA PHE A 11 -2.47 8.41 0.47
C PHE A 11 -3.55 9.45 0.69
N HIS A 12 -3.26 10.44 1.52
CA HIS A 12 -4.13 11.60 1.65
C HIS A 12 -3.88 12.60 0.54
N ASP A 13 -4.83 13.51 0.37
CA ASP A 13 -4.68 14.69 -0.47
C ASP A 13 -4.13 15.83 0.38
N ALA A 14 -2.96 16.35 0.02
CA ALA A 14 -2.28 17.41 0.78
C ALA A 14 -3.12 18.69 0.94
N GLU A 15 -4.06 18.94 0.03
CA GLU A 15 -4.92 20.12 0.05
C GLU A 15 -6.23 19.89 0.81
N SER A 16 -6.48 18.66 1.27
CA SER A 16 -7.73 18.32 1.94
C SER A 16 -7.75 18.84 3.38
N PRO A 17 -8.78 19.59 3.79
CA PRO A 17 -8.96 20.00 5.18
C PRO A 17 -9.34 18.81 6.08
N HIS A 18 -9.67 17.66 5.50
CA HIS A 18 -9.99 16.41 6.19
C HIS A 18 -8.78 15.46 6.27
N THR A 19 -7.57 15.96 6.01
CA THR A 19 -6.36 15.19 6.24
C THR A 19 -6.28 14.88 7.73
N SER A 20 -6.68 13.66 8.11
CA SER A 20 -6.47 13.20 9.47
C SER A 20 -4.97 13.15 9.76
N GLU A 21 -4.57 13.42 10.99
CA GLU A 21 -3.22 13.11 11.50
C GLU A 21 -2.82 11.63 11.26
N ALA A 22 -3.80 10.78 10.92
CA ALA A 22 -3.64 9.38 10.51
C ALA A 22 -3.19 9.23 9.05
N SER A 23 -2.51 10.21 8.46
CA SER A 23 -2.06 10.15 7.08
C SER A 23 -0.58 10.50 6.98
N MET A 24 0.26 9.46 6.90
CA MET A 24 1.73 9.62 6.93
C MET A 24 2.31 10.36 5.72
N THR A 25 1.68 10.23 4.54
CA THR A 25 2.23 10.78 3.30
C THR A 25 1.13 11.12 2.32
N SER A 26 1.28 12.25 1.62
CA SER A 26 0.33 12.67 0.59
C SER A 26 0.70 12.07 -0.76
N TRP A 27 -0.29 11.90 -1.65
CA TRP A 27 0.01 11.42 -3.00
C TRP A 27 0.83 12.46 -3.79
N GLN A 28 0.66 13.76 -3.53
CA GLN A 28 1.44 14.82 -4.14
C GLN A 28 2.93 14.67 -3.85
N GLN A 29 3.28 14.37 -2.59
CA GLN A 29 4.67 14.15 -2.19
C GLN A 29 5.28 12.92 -2.86
N VAL A 30 4.52 11.81 -2.94
CA VAL A 30 5.02 10.55 -3.51
C VAL A 30 5.19 10.63 -5.03
N PHE A 31 4.23 11.21 -5.75
CA PHE A 31 4.24 11.25 -7.20
C PHE A 31 4.79 12.55 -7.79
N ALA A 32 5.18 13.49 -6.91
CA ALA A 32 5.74 14.80 -7.27
C ALA A 32 4.89 15.52 -8.33
N THR A 33 3.57 15.59 -8.12
CA THR A 33 2.62 16.26 -8.99
C THR A 33 1.38 16.70 -8.20
N ASN A 34 0.70 17.73 -8.69
CA ASN A 34 -0.62 18.17 -8.18
C ASN A 34 -1.76 17.74 -9.13
N ASP A 35 -1.45 17.07 -10.24
CA ASP A 35 -2.44 16.46 -11.11
C ASP A 35 -2.70 15.01 -10.67
N LYS A 36 -3.95 14.74 -10.27
CA LYS A 36 -4.37 13.44 -9.77
C LYS A 36 -4.34 12.35 -10.84
N ASP A 37 -4.66 12.68 -12.08
CA ASP A 37 -4.64 11.72 -13.17
C ASP A 37 -3.20 11.42 -13.61
N GLU A 38 -2.30 12.42 -13.54
CA GLU A 38 -0.85 12.21 -13.69
C GLU A 38 -0.30 11.29 -12.58
N ALA A 39 -0.70 11.50 -11.32
CA ALA A 39 -0.29 10.66 -10.20
C ALA A 39 -0.72 9.20 -10.40
N ILE A 40 -1.96 8.96 -10.86
CA ILE A 40 -2.47 7.62 -11.18
C ILE A 40 -1.66 6.97 -12.30
N ALA A 41 -1.34 7.73 -13.35
CA ALA A 41 -0.53 7.23 -14.46
C ALA A 41 0.88 6.85 -13.99
N LYS A 42 1.54 7.72 -13.21
CA LYS A 42 2.86 7.46 -12.62
C LYS A 42 2.85 6.22 -11.73
N ALA A 43 1.86 6.09 -10.84
CA ALA A 43 1.71 4.92 -9.98
C ALA A 43 1.65 3.61 -10.78
N LYS A 44 0.87 3.61 -11.87
CA LYS A 44 0.77 2.45 -12.75
C LYS A 44 2.08 2.14 -13.45
N VAL A 45 2.83 3.14 -13.92
CA VAL A 45 4.14 2.92 -14.54
C VAL A 45 5.14 2.31 -13.55
N ILE A 46 5.23 2.87 -12.34
CA ILE A 46 6.21 2.44 -11.32
C ILE A 46 5.90 1.02 -10.80
N LEU A 47 4.62 0.69 -10.62
CA LEU A 47 4.20 -0.54 -9.93
C LEU A 47 3.80 -1.69 -10.87
N GLY A 48 4.26 -1.66 -12.12
CA GLY A 48 4.13 -2.80 -13.05
C GLY A 48 2.86 -2.82 -13.91
N GLY A 49 2.29 -1.65 -14.19
CA GLY A 49 1.21 -1.43 -15.15
C GLY A 49 -0.20 -1.77 -14.64
N ASN A 50 -1.21 -1.61 -15.49
CA ASN A 50 -2.63 -1.88 -15.18
C ASN A 50 -2.91 -3.33 -14.71
N THR A 51 -2.01 -4.27 -15.02
CA THR A 51 -2.15 -5.69 -14.65
C THR A 51 -1.74 -5.97 -13.22
N LYS A 52 -0.83 -5.16 -12.67
CA LYS A 52 -0.27 -5.36 -11.32
C LYS A 52 -0.63 -4.24 -10.36
N CYS A 53 -1.12 -3.11 -10.85
CA CYS A 53 -1.45 -1.93 -10.07
C CYS A 53 -2.88 -1.45 -10.38
N ASN A 54 -3.71 -1.38 -9.34
CA ASN A 54 -5.01 -0.72 -9.37
C ASN A 54 -4.98 0.53 -8.48
N VAL A 55 -5.68 1.58 -8.88
CA VAL A 55 -5.76 2.84 -8.12
C VAL A 55 -7.22 3.26 -7.99
N GLU A 56 -7.63 3.50 -6.75
CA GLU A 56 -8.96 4.01 -6.40
C GLU A 56 -8.84 5.44 -5.88
N LYS A 57 -9.73 6.32 -6.34
CA LYS A 57 -9.91 7.65 -5.74
C LYS A 57 -10.75 7.48 -4.48
N THR A 58 -10.24 7.92 -3.33
CA THR A 58 -10.94 7.79 -2.05
C THR A 58 -11.67 9.07 -1.69
N GLN A 59 -12.42 9.03 -0.59
CA GLN A 59 -13.08 10.21 -0.02
C GLN A 59 -12.06 11.33 0.28
N HIS A 60 -12.56 12.57 0.28
CA HIS A 60 -11.76 13.77 0.57
C HIS A 60 -10.52 13.95 -0.34
N GLY A 61 -10.54 13.34 -1.52
CA GLY A 61 -9.51 13.52 -2.54
C GLY A 61 -8.32 12.56 -2.45
N GLY A 62 -8.27 11.63 -1.49
CA GLY A 62 -7.15 10.70 -1.37
C GLY A 62 -7.04 9.70 -2.51
N LEU A 63 -5.95 8.92 -2.50
CA LEU A 63 -5.72 7.80 -3.42
C LEU A 63 -5.43 6.53 -2.63
N ARG A 64 -6.00 5.42 -3.07
CA ARG A 64 -5.67 4.07 -2.59
C ARG A 64 -5.06 3.27 -3.73
N ILE A 65 -3.87 2.74 -3.51
CA ILE A 65 -3.13 1.99 -4.52
C ILE A 65 -2.98 0.55 -4.06
N PHE A 66 -3.32 -0.37 -4.95
CA PHE A 66 -3.22 -1.80 -4.75
C PHE A 66 -2.19 -2.34 -5.73
N TYR A 67 -1.20 -3.09 -5.27
CA TYR A 67 -0.29 -3.76 -6.18
C TYR A 67 0.23 -5.09 -5.66
N ASN A 68 0.46 -6.04 -6.58
CA ASN A 68 0.97 -7.36 -6.24
C ASN A 68 2.49 -7.42 -6.48
N ALA A 69 3.21 -7.98 -5.52
CA ALA A 69 4.63 -8.30 -5.66
C ALA A 69 4.93 -9.74 -5.19
N PRO A 70 6.00 -10.37 -5.72
CA PRO A 70 6.47 -11.66 -5.22
C PRO A 70 6.76 -11.60 -3.72
N ALA A 71 6.49 -12.70 -3.00
CA ALA A 71 6.85 -12.82 -1.59
C ALA A 71 8.32 -13.21 -1.41
N PHE A 72 8.81 -14.04 -2.33
CA PHE A 72 10.18 -14.49 -2.40
C PHE A 72 10.73 -14.13 -3.76
N GLU A 73 11.98 -13.70 -3.78
CA GLU A 73 12.76 -13.56 -5.01
C GLU A 73 14.01 -14.42 -4.87
N TYR A 74 14.37 -15.09 -5.96
CA TYR A 74 15.56 -15.93 -6.00
C TYR A 74 16.79 -15.05 -6.13
N ASP A 75 17.72 -15.20 -5.20
CA ASP A 75 19.02 -14.56 -5.29
C ASP A 75 20.02 -15.51 -5.96
N HIS A 76 20.42 -15.14 -7.18
CA HIS A 76 21.38 -15.91 -7.97
C HIS A 76 22.80 -15.90 -7.39
N GLU A 77 23.15 -14.93 -6.54
CA GLU A 77 24.49 -14.89 -5.92
C GLU A 77 24.62 -15.86 -4.76
N THR A 78 23.55 -16.02 -3.98
CA THR A 78 23.53 -16.89 -2.81
C THR A 78 22.85 -18.24 -3.04
N ASP A 79 22.23 -18.44 -4.21
CA ASP A 79 21.50 -19.65 -4.62
C ASP A 79 20.34 -19.99 -3.67
N MET A 80 19.65 -18.94 -3.18
CA MET A 80 18.60 -19.05 -2.17
C MET A 80 17.37 -18.19 -2.50
N ASP A 81 16.20 -18.66 -2.08
CA ASP A 81 14.99 -17.84 -2.05
C ASP A 81 15.06 -16.84 -0.89
N MET A 82 15.09 -15.55 -1.20
CA MET A 82 15.07 -14.47 -0.21
C MET A 82 13.66 -13.90 -0.09
N SER A 83 13.19 -13.72 1.16
CA SER A 83 11.92 -13.05 1.41
C SER A 83 12.04 -11.54 1.24
N PHE A 84 11.32 -10.96 0.28
CA PHE A 84 11.22 -9.52 0.06
C PHE A 84 9.88 -8.94 0.56
N VAL A 85 9.21 -9.65 1.48
CA VAL A 85 7.97 -9.16 2.10
C VAL A 85 8.30 -8.21 3.25
N SER A 86 7.83 -6.97 3.14
CA SER A 86 7.90 -6.02 4.24
C SER A 86 6.68 -6.18 5.16
N ILE A 87 6.61 -7.30 5.91
CA ILE A 87 5.50 -7.61 6.85
C ILE A 87 5.33 -6.50 7.92
N GLY A 88 6.42 -5.78 8.22
CA GLY A 88 6.41 -4.57 9.07
C GLY A 88 5.48 -3.45 8.59
N ASN A 89 5.03 -3.48 7.32
CA ASN A 89 4.10 -2.51 6.75
C ASN A 89 2.63 -2.96 6.83
N HIS A 90 2.32 -4.07 7.50
CA HIS A 90 0.92 -4.46 7.65
C HIS A 90 0.16 -3.51 8.59
N GLY A 91 -1.13 -3.30 8.32
CA GLY A 91 -1.99 -2.38 9.08
C GLY A 91 -2.02 -2.68 10.58
N TYR A 92 -1.73 -3.91 10.97
CA TYR A 92 -1.66 -4.36 12.37
C TYR A 92 -0.66 -3.56 13.23
N TRP A 93 0.47 -3.11 12.67
CA TRP A 93 1.51 -2.37 13.41
C TRP A 93 1.03 -1.02 13.95
N PHE A 94 0.05 -0.42 13.29
CA PHE A 94 -0.56 0.84 13.69
C PHE A 94 -1.58 0.70 14.84
N ARG A 95 -1.86 -0.51 15.32
CA ARG A 95 -2.85 -0.75 16.41
C ARG A 95 -2.53 0.03 17.68
N GLN A 96 -1.25 0.32 17.92
CA GLN A 96 -0.79 1.06 19.10
C GLN A 96 -0.43 2.52 18.80
N TRP A 97 -0.59 2.98 17.56
CA TRP A 97 -0.11 4.30 17.13
C TRP A 97 -1.29 5.23 16.91
N PRO A 98 -1.55 6.18 17.82
CA PRO A 98 -2.47 7.27 17.54
C PRO A 98 -1.98 8.10 16.36
N PRO A 99 -2.91 8.62 15.54
CA PRO A 99 -4.36 8.39 15.56
C PRO A 99 -4.81 7.13 14.76
N TYR A 100 -3.89 6.42 14.12
CA TYR A 100 -4.17 5.27 13.24
C TYR A 100 -4.87 4.10 13.93
N ASN A 101 -4.69 3.96 15.24
CA ASN A 101 -5.35 2.95 16.06
C ASN A 101 -6.88 3.05 16.07
N GLN A 102 -7.45 4.20 15.71
CA GLN A 102 -8.90 4.43 15.61
C GLN A 102 -9.47 4.13 14.21
N VAL A 103 -8.61 3.89 13.23
CA VAL A 103 -8.97 3.68 11.83
C VAL A 103 -9.01 2.17 11.52
N PRO A 104 -9.97 1.67 10.72
CA PRO A 104 -9.99 0.28 10.24
C PRO A 104 -8.69 -0.10 9.52
N HIS A 105 -8.25 -1.36 9.63
CA HIS A 105 -6.93 -1.79 9.16
C HIS A 105 -6.66 -1.43 7.68
N ILE A 106 -7.64 -1.66 6.81
CA ILE A 106 -7.53 -1.38 5.37
C ILE A 106 -7.43 0.11 5.03
N ASP A 107 -7.87 0.99 5.93
CA ASP A 107 -7.86 2.45 5.74
C ASP A 107 -6.61 3.11 6.35
N ARG A 108 -5.77 2.34 7.04
CA ARG A 108 -4.47 2.80 7.58
C ARG A 108 -3.46 3.05 6.45
N PRO A 109 -2.38 3.82 6.68
CA PRO A 109 -1.44 4.19 5.62
C PRO A 109 -0.95 3.01 4.79
N TRP A 110 -0.64 1.92 5.48
CA TRP A 110 -0.19 0.68 4.87
C TRP A 110 -1.07 -0.47 5.36
N HIS A 111 -1.47 -1.33 4.42
CA HIS A 111 -2.14 -2.59 4.68
C HIS A 111 -1.65 -3.63 3.66
N MET A 112 -1.79 -4.90 3.99
CA MET A 112 -1.36 -5.98 3.09
C MET A 112 -2.37 -7.12 3.14
N GLN A 113 -2.48 -7.85 2.04
CA GLN A 113 -3.29 -9.05 1.88
C GLN A 113 -2.43 -10.11 1.18
N PHE A 114 -2.88 -11.36 1.17
CA PHE A 114 -2.34 -12.34 0.24
C PHE A 114 -2.56 -11.88 -1.21
N GLY A 115 -1.75 -12.36 -2.15
CA GLY A 115 -1.81 -11.97 -3.56
C GLY A 115 -3.16 -12.25 -4.26
N ASP A 116 -3.98 -13.14 -3.69
CA ASP A 116 -5.36 -13.43 -4.09
C ASP A 116 -6.40 -12.47 -3.47
N GLY A 117 -5.97 -11.51 -2.65
CA GLY A 117 -6.81 -10.54 -1.96
C GLY A 117 -7.40 -11.02 -0.64
N THR A 118 -7.08 -12.23 -0.16
CA THR A 118 -7.52 -12.69 1.16
C THR A 118 -6.73 -12.02 2.27
N GLU A 119 -7.39 -11.72 3.40
CA GLU A 119 -6.77 -11.07 4.55
C GLU A 119 -5.79 -12.00 5.28
N PHE A 120 -4.75 -11.41 5.86
CA PHE A 120 -3.90 -12.11 6.83
C PHE A 120 -4.68 -12.34 8.13
N SER A 121 -4.51 -13.52 8.74
CA SER A 121 -4.97 -13.78 10.10
C SER A 121 -3.97 -13.26 11.13
N GLU A 122 -4.38 -13.16 12.40
CA GLU A 122 -3.43 -12.82 13.49
C GLU A 122 -2.30 -13.85 13.62
N ALA A 123 -2.52 -15.12 13.23
CA ALA A 123 -1.47 -16.12 13.25
C ALA A 123 -0.46 -15.98 12.08
N ASP A 124 -0.82 -15.22 11.04
CA ASP A 124 0.06 -14.92 9.91
C ASP A 124 0.94 -13.67 10.16
N LEU A 125 0.70 -12.91 11.24
CA LEU A 125 1.27 -11.58 11.54
C LEU A 125 2.10 -11.57 12.83
#